data_AF-A0A355XVJ1-F1
#
_entry.id   AF-A0A355XVJ1-F1
#
_cell.length_a   1.000
_cell.length_b   1.000
_cell.length_c   1.000
_cell.angle_alpha   90.00
_cell.angle_beta   90.00
_cell.angle_gamma   90.00
#
_symmetry.space_group_name_H-M   'P 1'
#
loop_
_entity.id
_entity.type
_entity.pdbx_description
1 polymer ?
#
loop_
_entity_poly.entity_id
_entity_poly.type
_entity_poly.pdbx_seq_one_letter_code
_entity_poly.pdbx_strand_id
1 'polypeptide(L)'
;MSINDFFMFVVIVLVSLGGCADCTKYRGYVARNCTSDTLLIEVTMSDTLDDWMYWGVHPGDTVVLGYPYDTIEVNIRGEKTAFTTYYRVSPDSVMSDGLYPFNKDSCYIYAIKWQDATRYTREEIHAKKLYERRVVRKRDFDEDWVYDFIPMQ
;
A
#
# COMPACT_ATOMS: atom_id res chain seq x y z
N MET A 1 15.27 0.54 52.61
CA MET A 1 15.00 1.09 51.28
C MET A 1 14.90 2.59 51.44
N SER A 2 15.87 3.34 50.92
CA SER A 2 15.90 4.80 51.03
C SER A 2 14.83 5.42 50.14
N ILE A 3 14.39 6.66 50.45
CA ILE A 3 13.46 7.41 49.58
C ILE A 3 13.97 7.48 48.14
N ASN A 4 15.29 7.58 47.95
CA ASN A 4 15.92 7.64 46.63
C ASN A 4 15.77 6.32 45.85
N ASP A 5 15.77 5.18 46.55
CA ASP A 5 15.58 3.86 45.93
C ASP A 5 14.15 3.69 45.42
N PHE A 6 13.17 4.22 46.18
CA PHE A 6 11.76 4.21 45.77
C PHE A 6 11.51 5.14 44.57
N PHE A 7 12.09 6.35 44.56
CA PHE A 7 12.00 7.27 43.43
C PHE A 7 12.65 6.70 42.17
N MET A 8 13.83 6.09 42.29
CA MET A 8 14.48 5.41 41.17
C MET A 8 13.62 4.29 40.60
N PHE A 9 12.97 3.49 41.46
CA PHE A 9 12.09 2.41 41.03
C PHE A 9 10.85 2.95 40.28
N VAL A 10 10.23 4.01 40.79
CA VAL A 10 9.08 4.66 40.14
C VAL A 10 9.47 5.25 38.78
N VAL A 11 10.64 5.88 38.67
CA VAL A 11 11.15 6.42 37.40
C VAL A 11 11.43 5.30 36.39
N ILE A 12 12.03 4.19 36.81
CA ILE A 12 12.28 3.02 35.95
C ILE A 12 10.96 2.41 35.44
N VAL A 13 9.95 2.31 36.30
CA VAL A 13 8.62 1.81 35.92
C VAL A 13 7.92 2.76 34.94
N LEU A 14 8.00 4.08 35.16
CA LEU A 14 7.42 5.07 34.24
C LEU A 14 8.12 5.10 32.88
N VAL A 15 9.45 4.94 32.84
CA VAL A 15 10.23 4.89 31.58
C VAL A 15 9.98 3.59 30.82
N SER A 16 9.85 2.45 31.52
CA SER A 16 9.53 1.16 30.90
C SER A 16 8.08 1.06 30.42
N LEU A 17 7.14 1.71 31.09
CA LEU A 17 5.74 1.80 30.65
C LEU A 17 5.50 2.89 29.59
N GLY A 18 6.32 3.95 29.58
CA GLY A 18 6.26 5.02 28.57
C GLY A 18 6.92 4.66 27.23
N GLY A 19 7.62 3.51 27.17
CA GLY A 19 8.37 3.05 26.00
C GLY A 19 7.56 2.36 24.90
N CYS A 20 6.23 2.41 24.96
CA CYS A 20 5.37 2.02 23.85
C CYS A 20 4.47 3.21 23.46
N ALA A 21 5.08 4.38 23.25
CA ALA A 21 4.47 5.38 22.41
C ALA A 21 4.30 4.72 21.04
N ASP A 22 3.05 4.44 20.68
CA ASP A 22 2.65 3.78 19.45
C ASP A 22 3.60 4.10 18.30
N CYS A 23 4.46 3.15 17.95
CA CYS A 23 5.05 3.10 16.62
C CYS A 23 3.93 2.69 15.65
N THR A 24 2.83 3.44 15.61
CA THR A 24 1.79 3.31 14.61
C THR A 24 2.45 3.70 13.29
N LYS A 25 2.97 2.69 12.59
CA LYS A 25 3.30 2.84 11.17
C LYS A 25 2.01 3.28 10.49
N TYR A 26 1.98 4.55 10.12
CA TYR A 26 0.95 5.15 9.30
C TYR A 26 0.97 4.41 7.96
N ARG A 27 -0.08 3.62 7.66
CA ARG A 27 -0.16 2.78 6.45
C ARG A 27 -0.36 3.58 5.15
N GLY A 28 -0.49 4.90 5.25
CA GLY A 28 -0.82 5.76 4.12
C GLY A 28 -2.29 5.65 3.74
N TYR A 29 -2.62 6.21 2.57
CA TYR A 29 -3.91 6.02 1.92
C TYR A 29 -3.93 4.64 1.26
N VAL A 30 -4.81 3.76 1.75
CA VAL A 30 -4.87 2.34 1.36
C VAL A 30 -6.24 1.97 0.82
N ALA A 31 -6.34 0.82 0.15
CA ALA A 31 -7.61 0.24 -0.25
C ALA A 31 -7.93 -1.04 0.54
N ARG A 32 -9.20 -1.22 0.84
CA ARG A 32 -9.79 -2.51 1.24
C ARG A 32 -10.34 -3.19 0.00
N ASN A 33 -10.02 -4.47 -0.19
CA ASN A 33 -10.64 -5.27 -1.22
C ASN A 33 -12.01 -5.78 -0.74
N CYS A 34 -13.09 -5.14 -1.18
CA CYS A 34 -14.47 -5.55 -0.88
C CYS A 34 -15.07 -6.43 -2.00
N THR A 35 -14.21 -7.06 -2.81
CA THR A 35 -14.61 -7.97 -3.88
C THR A 35 -14.37 -9.43 -3.47
N SER A 36 -14.96 -10.38 -4.19
CA SER A 36 -14.73 -11.81 -3.96
C SER A 36 -13.42 -12.34 -4.56
N ASP A 37 -12.75 -11.56 -5.42
CA ASP A 37 -11.51 -11.95 -6.08
C ASP A 37 -10.30 -11.46 -5.27
N THR A 38 -9.17 -12.16 -5.35
CA THR A 38 -7.89 -11.58 -4.93
C THR A 38 -7.44 -10.56 -5.97
N LEU A 39 -7.04 -9.37 -5.52
CA LEU A 39 -6.63 -8.27 -6.39
C LEU A 39 -5.16 -7.92 -6.18
N LEU A 40 -4.50 -7.46 -7.23
CA LEU A 40 -3.33 -6.61 -7.14
C LEU A 40 -3.82 -5.17 -7.15
N ILE A 41 -3.56 -4.42 -6.07
CA ILE A 41 -4.02 -3.03 -5.92
C ILE A 41 -2.84 -2.09 -5.76
N GLU A 42 -2.88 -0.97 -6.48
CA GLU A 42 -1.96 0.15 -6.36
C GLU A 42 -2.75 1.43 -6.09
N VAL A 43 -2.31 2.24 -5.12
CA VAL A 43 -2.81 3.59 -4.86
C VAL A 43 -1.70 4.57 -5.27
N THR A 44 -1.96 5.47 -6.22
CA THR A 44 -0.92 6.30 -6.84
C THR A 44 -1.42 7.70 -7.22
N MET A 45 -0.50 8.66 -7.36
CA MET A 45 -0.79 9.99 -7.92
C MET A 45 -0.73 10.05 -9.46
N SER A 46 -0.30 8.96 -10.10
CA SER A 46 -0.19 8.85 -11.56
C SER A 46 -1.52 8.50 -12.20
N ASP A 47 -1.93 9.27 -13.21
CA ASP A 47 -3.16 9.06 -13.99
C ASP A 47 -2.99 8.06 -15.14
N THR A 48 -1.76 7.58 -15.33
CA THR A 48 -1.40 6.51 -16.24
C THR A 48 -0.85 5.31 -15.47
N LEU A 49 -1.06 4.13 -16.03
CA LEU A 49 -0.43 2.88 -15.59
C LEU A 49 1.06 2.81 -16.00
N ASP A 50 1.58 3.86 -16.65
CA ASP A 50 2.73 3.75 -17.57
C ASP A 50 4.09 3.68 -16.88
N ASP A 51 4.20 4.03 -15.60
CA ASP A 51 5.49 4.03 -14.90
C ASP A 51 5.58 2.94 -13.84
N TRP A 52 5.47 1.70 -14.31
CA TRP A 52 5.80 0.49 -13.57
C TRP A 52 7.29 0.35 -13.24
N MET A 53 8.13 1.30 -13.67
CA MET A 53 9.57 1.36 -13.40
C MET A 53 10.09 2.80 -13.23
N TYR A 54 9.37 3.68 -12.53
CA TYR A 54 9.96 4.96 -12.10
C TYR A 54 10.59 4.83 -10.72
N TRP A 55 11.78 4.24 -10.68
CA TRP A 55 12.72 4.51 -9.60
C TRP A 55 13.56 5.73 -10.01
N GLY A 56 13.22 6.92 -9.50
CA GLY A 56 14.14 8.06 -9.43
C GLY A 56 14.24 8.99 -10.65
N VAL A 57 13.17 9.18 -11.42
CA VAL A 57 13.17 10.10 -12.57
C VAL A 57 12.53 11.45 -12.22
N HIS A 58 11.71 11.57 -11.17
CA HIS A 58 11.18 12.87 -10.76
C HIS A 58 12.03 13.52 -9.64
N PRO A 59 12.42 14.80 -9.79
CA PRO A 59 13.25 15.51 -8.81
C PRO A 59 12.60 15.71 -7.43
N GLY A 60 11.33 15.33 -7.26
CA GLY A 60 10.59 15.38 -5.99
C GLY A 60 10.44 14.02 -5.30
N ASP A 61 10.96 12.94 -5.89
CA ASP A 61 10.87 11.61 -5.31
C ASP A 61 11.86 11.50 -4.15
N THR A 62 11.39 11.71 -2.92
CA THR A 62 12.16 11.33 -1.73
C THR A 62 12.29 9.82 -1.72
N VAL A 63 13.50 9.36 -2.03
CA VAL A 63 13.95 7.98 -1.94
C VAL A 63 13.77 7.51 -0.49
N VAL A 64 12.66 6.84 -0.20
CA VAL A 64 12.56 5.98 0.97
C VAL A 64 12.96 4.59 0.50
N LEU A 65 14.23 4.25 0.72
CA LEU A 65 14.72 2.87 0.65
C LEU A 65 14.03 2.05 1.73
N GLY A 66 12.85 1.53 1.40
CA GLY A 66 11.95 0.82 2.30
C GLY A 66 11.91 -0.68 2.06
N TYR A 67 13.05 -1.38 2.01
CA TYR A 67 13.17 -2.83 2.26
C TYR A 67 12.43 -3.83 1.31
N PRO A 68 12.88 -5.10 1.22
CA PRO A 68 12.61 -6.00 0.09
C PRO A 68 11.33 -6.84 0.21
N TYR A 69 10.26 -6.36 0.86
CA TYR A 69 9.12 -7.22 1.22
C TYR A 69 7.89 -7.15 0.30
N ASP A 70 7.78 -6.15 -0.58
CA ASP A 70 6.52 -5.91 -1.31
C ASP A 70 6.62 -6.14 -2.83
N THR A 71 7.68 -6.79 -3.30
CA THR A 71 7.76 -7.21 -4.71
C THR A 71 7.06 -8.56 -4.89
N ILE A 72 5.97 -8.57 -5.65
CA ILE A 72 5.28 -9.80 -6.00
C ILE A 72 5.88 -10.34 -7.30
N GLU A 73 6.68 -11.39 -7.20
CA GLU A 73 7.16 -12.13 -8.36
C GLU A 73 6.14 -13.18 -8.79
N VAL A 74 5.79 -13.17 -10.08
CA VAL A 74 4.90 -14.14 -10.70
C VAL A 74 5.61 -14.77 -11.89
N ASN A 75 5.51 -16.09 -12.04
CA ASN A 75 5.98 -16.76 -13.25
C ASN A 75 4.86 -16.81 -14.28
N ILE A 76 5.09 -16.16 -15.43
CA ILE A 76 4.15 -16.09 -16.54
C ILE A 76 4.84 -16.75 -17.74
N ARG A 77 4.33 -17.91 -18.16
CA ARG A 77 4.87 -18.69 -19.30
C ARG A 77 6.38 -18.98 -19.22
N GLY A 78 6.90 -19.18 -18.01
CA GLY A 78 8.32 -19.45 -17.77
C GLY A 78 9.14 -18.21 -17.44
N GLU A 79 8.61 -17.00 -17.65
CA GLU A 79 9.29 -15.74 -17.37
C GLU A 79 8.88 -15.16 -16.03
N LYS A 80 9.85 -14.66 -15.26
CA LYS A 80 9.58 -13.98 -13.99
C LYS A 80 9.16 -12.53 -14.23
N THR A 81 7.99 -12.17 -13.71
CA THR A 81 7.42 -10.82 -13.78
C THR A 81 7.22 -10.29 -12.37
N ALA A 82 7.85 -9.15 -12.05
CA ALA A 82 7.80 -8.53 -10.72
C ALA A 82 6.82 -7.34 -10.64
N PHE A 83 5.73 -7.45 -9.89
CA PHE A 83 4.86 -6.32 -9.58
C PHE A 83 5.38 -5.62 -8.32
N THR A 84 6.00 -4.45 -8.49
CA THR A 84 6.78 -3.76 -7.43
C THR A 84 6.00 -2.68 -6.69
N THR A 85 4.94 -2.12 -7.30
CA THR A 85 4.12 -1.06 -6.70
C THR A 85 2.71 -1.53 -6.30
N TYR A 86 2.41 -2.81 -6.58
CA TYR A 86 1.12 -3.42 -6.31
C TYR A 86 1.16 -4.28 -5.05
N TYR A 87 0.08 -4.25 -4.30
CA TYR A 87 -0.14 -5.12 -3.15
C TYR A 87 -1.13 -6.21 -3.51
N ARG A 88 -0.83 -7.46 -3.15
CA ARG A 88 -1.76 -8.58 -3.30
C ARG A 88 -2.72 -8.59 -2.12
N VAL A 89 -3.98 -8.23 -2.38
CA VAL A 89 -5.02 -8.07 -1.37
C VAL A 89 -6.08 -9.15 -1.54
N SER A 90 -6.19 -10.03 -0.54
CA SER A 90 -7.25 -11.04 -0.46
C SER A 90 -8.63 -10.40 -0.27
N PRO A 91 -9.73 -11.13 -0.56
CA PRO A 91 -11.08 -10.68 -0.23
C PRO A 91 -11.20 -10.23 1.24
N ASP A 92 -11.98 -9.18 1.46
CA ASP A 92 -12.25 -8.56 2.77
C ASP A 92 -11.00 -8.11 3.55
N SER A 93 -9.86 -7.97 2.87
CA SER A 93 -8.58 -7.56 3.46
C SER A 93 -8.20 -6.14 3.04
N VAL A 94 -7.38 -5.49 3.88
CA VAL A 94 -6.83 -4.16 3.62
C VAL A 94 -5.37 -4.28 3.17
N MET A 95 -4.93 -3.40 2.27
CA MET A 95 -3.51 -3.29 1.91
C MET A 95 -2.65 -3.06 3.16
N SER A 96 -1.45 -3.65 3.18
CA SER A 96 -0.51 -3.51 4.29
C SER A 96 0.09 -2.12 4.40
N ASP A 97 0.28 -1.47 3.25
CA ASP A 97 0.80 -0.12 3.09
C ASP A 97 0.21 0.49 1.82
N GLY A 98 0.42 1.78 1.61
CA GLY A 98 -0.21 2.52 0.52
C GLY A 98 0.45 3.86 0.25
N LEU A 99 -0.31 4.77 -0.34
CA LEU A 99 0.23 6.06 -0.76
C LEU A 99 0.46 6.94 0.47
N TYR A 100 1.72 7.27 0.75
CA TYR A 100 2.07 8.26 1.79
C TYR A 100 1.33 9.59 1.51
N PRO A 101 0.97 10.39 2.54
CA PRO A 101 0.28 11.65 2.35
C PRO A 101 0.77 12.48 1.16
N PHE A 102 -0.16 12.80 0.27
CA PHE A 102 0.10 13.49 -0.98
C PHE A 102 -0.55 14.87 -1.00
N ASN A 103 -0.05 15.79 -1.82
CA ASN A 103 -0.52 17.19 -1.86
C ASN A 103 -1.75 17.40 -2.77
N LYS A 104 -2.05 16.48 -3.70
CA LYS A 104 -3.22 16.56 -4.58
C LYS A 104 -4.53 16.29 -3.82
N ASP A 105 -5.66 16.71 -4.38
CA ASP A 105 -7.01 16.43 -3.82
C ASP A 105 -7.51 15.01 -4.15
N SER A 106 -6.95 14.41 -5.21
CA SER A 106 -7.31 13.09 -5.68
C SER A 106 -6.09 12.25 -6.02
N CYS A 107 -6.27 10.94 -5.94
CA CYS A 107 -5.36 9.91 -6.39
C CYS A 107 -6.09 8.94 -7.32
N TYR A 108 -5.35 7.94 -7.79
CA TYR A 108 -5.85 6.86 -8.61
C TYR A 108 -5.68 5.53 -7.89
N ILE A 109 -6.66 4.65 -8.04
CA ILE A 109 -6.55 3.27 -7.61
C ILE A 109 -6.62 2.39 -8.84
N TYR A 110 -5.59 1.56 -9.03
CA TYR A 110 -5.56 0.52 -10.05
C TYR A 110 -5.76 -0.84 -9.41
N ALA A 111 -6.66 -1.64 -9.96
CA ALA A 111 -6.91 -2.99 -9.50
C ALA A 111 -6.85 -3.99 -10.66
N ILE A 112 -6.00 -5.01 -10.53
CA ILE A 112 -5.87 -6.12 -11.48
C ILE A 112 -6.29 -7.40 -10.76
N LYS A 113 -7.11 -8.25 -11.39
CA LYS A 113 -7.41 -9.56 -10.80
C LYS A 113 -6.14 -10.40 -10.74
N TRP A 114 -5.89 -11.05 -9.60
CA TRP A 114 -4.72 -11.91 -9.44
C TRP A 114 -4.63 -13.02 -10.51
N GLN A 115 -5.78 -13.53 -10.95
CA GLN A 115 -5.85 -14.51 -12.03
C GLN A 115 -5.34 -13.95 -13.36
N ASP A 116 -5.59 -12.68 -13.66
CA ASP A 116 -5.12 -12.05 -14.89
C ASP A 116 -3.62 -11.75 -14.79
N ALA A 117 -3.17 -11.25 -13.63
CA ALA A 117 -1.76 -10.97 -13.33
C ALA A 117 -0.85 -12.22 -13.40
N THR A 118 -1.42 -13.42 -13.25
CA THR A 118 -0.69 -14.70 -13.33
C THR A 118 -0.75 -15.36 -14.71
N ARG A 119 -1.56 -14.82 -15.64
CA ARG A 119 -1.79 -15.41 -16.97
C ARG A 119 -1.25 -14.56 -18.11
N TYR A 120 -1.25 -13.24 -17.93
CA TYR A 120 -0.95 -12.28 -18.96
C TYR A 120 0.29 -11.46 -18.60
N THR A 121 1.13 -11.18 -19.60
CA THR A 121 2.22 -10.23 -19.42
C THR A 121 1.66 -8.83 -19.13
N ARG A 122 2.50 -7.90 -18.67
CA ARG A 122 2.08 -6.53 -18.38
C ARG A 122 1.55 -5.83 -19.63
N GLU A 123 2.22 -6.04 -20.76
CA GLU A 123 1.85 -5.50 -22.06
C GLU A 123 0.47 -6.05 -22.49
N GLU A 124 0.23 -7.35 -22.26
CA GLU A 124 -1.07 -7.96 -22.52
C GLU A 124 -2.16 -7.39 -21.60
N ILE A 125 -1.89 -7.20 -20.30
CA ILE A 125 -2.81 -6.58 -19.34
C ILE A 125 -3.16 -5.15 -19.77
N HIS A 126 -2.16 -4.36 -20.17
CA HIS A 126 -2.36 -2.99 -20.63
C HIS A 126 -3.16 -2.95 -21.95
N ALA A 127 -2.73 -3.73 -22.96
CA ALA A 127 -3.36 -3.77 -24.27
C ALA A 127 -4.81 -4.25 -24.21
N LYS A 128 -5.12 -5.22 -23.33
CA LYS A 128 -6.47 -5.77 -23.13
C LYS A 128 -7.28 -4.97 -22.11
N LYS A 129 -6.69 -3.99 -21.42
CA LYS A 129 -7.30 -3.23 -20.31
C LYS A 129 -7.84 -4.14 -19.21
N LEU A 130 -7.06 -5.14 -18.79
CA LEU A 130 -7.40 -6.09 -17.72
C LEU A 130 -7.15 -5.48 -16.33
N TYR A 131 -7.61 -4.25 -16.14
CA TYR A 131 -7.49 -3.52 -14.89
C TYR A 131 -8.67 -2.56 -14.75
N GLU A 132 -9.05 -2.31 -13.52
CA GLU A 132 -9.97 -1.24 -13.18
C GLU A 132 -9.18 -0.03 -12.69
N ARG A 133 -9.56 1.16 -13.15
CA ARG A 133 -8.99 2.44 -12.68
C ARG A 133 -10.09 3.28 -12.04
N ARG A 134 -9.85 3.73 -10.81
CA ARG A 134 -10.70 4.70 -10.11
C ARG A 134 -9.97 6.00 -9.88
N VAL A 135 -10.71 7.11 -10.00
CA VAL A 135 -10.28 8.41 -9.49
C VAL A 135 -10.92 8.58 -8.13
N VAL A 136 -10.11 8.72 -7.09
CA VAL A 136 -10.56 8.75 -5.70
C VAL A 136 -10.13 10.07 -5.08
N ARG A 137 -11.05 10.79 -4.45
CA ARG A 137 -10.73 12.03 -3.72
C ARG A 137 -10.36 11.67 -2.28
N LYS A 138 -9.53 12.49 -1.64
CA LYS A 138 -9.16 12.31 -0.22
C LYS A 138 -10.38 12.12 0.70
N ARG A 139 -11.46 12.85 0.42
CA ARG A 139 -12.72 12.78 1.18
C ARG A 139 -13.49 11.46 1.03
N ASP A 140 -13.12 10.64 0.05
CA ASP A 140 -13.76 9.35 -0.21
C ASP A 140 -13.09 8.22 0.61
N PHE A 141 -11.98 8.51 1.28
CA PHE A 141 -11.38 7.64 2.29
C PHE A 141 -12.04 7.89 3.65
N ASP A 142 -12.08 6.85 4.48
CA ASP A 142 -12.59 6.96 5.85
C ASP A 142 -11.59 7.65 6.81
N GLU A 143 -11.95 7.72 8.09
CA GLU A 143 -11.14 8.34 9.15
C GLU A 143 -9.78 7.63 9.35
N ASP A 144 -9.68 6.36 8.94
CA ASP A 144 -8.48 5.53 8.98
C ASP A 144 -7.68 5.56 7.65
N TRP A 145 -8.07 6.43 6.71
CA TRP A 145 -7.54 6.55 5.35
C TRP A 145 -7.65 5.28 4.50
N VAL A 146 -8.73 4.53 4.71
CA VAL A 146 -9.08 3.35 3.92
C VAL A 146 -10.17 3.70 2.91
N TYR A 147 -9.96 3.28 1.66
CA TYR A 147 -10.97 3.31 0.62
C TYR A 147 -11.53 1.91 0.38
N ASP A 148 -12.85 1.76 0.48
CA ASP A 148 -13.51 0.48 0.18
C ASP A 148 -13.65 0.25 -1.33
N PHE A 149 -12.82 -0.65 -1.86
CA PHE A 149 -12.86 -1.06 -3.26
C PHE A 149 -13.98 -2.10 -3.48
N ILE A 150 -15.19 -1.61 -3.67
CA ILE A 150 -16.40 -2.41 -3.97
C ILE A 150 -16.49 -2.76 -5.47
N PRO A 151 -17.08 -3.88 -5.91
CA PRO A 151 -17.29 -4.17 -7.34
C PRO A 151 -18.12 -3.08 -8.05
N MET A 152 -17.78 -2.73 -9.29
CA MET A 152 -18.69 -1.93 -10.13
C MET A 152 -19.92 -2.78 -10.48
N GLN A 153 -21.11 -2.19 -10.36
CA GLN A 153 -22.39 -2.82 -10.75
C GLN A 153 -22.55 -2.85 -12.27
#